data_AF-A0A2V2AEN2-F1
#
_entry.id   AF-A0A2V2AEN2-F1
#
_cell.length_a   1.000
_cell.length_b   1.000
_cell.length_c   1.000
_cell.angle_alpha   90.00
_cell.angle_beta   90.00
_cell.angle_gamma   90.00
#
_symmetry.space_group_name_H-M   'P 1'
#
loop_
_entity.id
_entity.type
_entity.pdbx_description
1 polymer ?
#
loop_
_entity_poly.entity_id
_entity_poly.type
_entity_poly.pdbx_seq_one_letter_code
_entity_poly.pdbx_strand_id
1 'polypeptide(L)'
;MARKTPEQKNEEARRYIAAMGAANAAELAPFLTDPNQGIRAAAAMNPDADAEILDRFASDKFWGTRMEVVHNANVSHSTLLRLLESDVRKRGVVHHAARAKLEELGFMFGADGMPEDVA
;
A
#
# COMPACT_ATOMS: atom_id res chain seq x y z
N MET A 1 -0.44 -28.03 8.64
CA MET A 1 -0.09 -26.73 9.28
C MET A 1 -0.66 -26.73 10.69
N ALA A 2 0.12 -26.36 11.71
CA ALA A 2 -0.38 -26.26 13.09
C ALA A 2 -1.38 -25.10 13.21
N ARG A 3 -2.47 -25.29 13.95
CA ARG A 3 -3.44 -24.22 14.23
C ARG A 3 -2.85 -23.25 15.26
N LYS A 4 -3.11 -21.96 15.10
CA LYS A 4 -2.69 -20.92 16.05
C LYS A 4 -3.30 -21.19 17.43
N THR A 5 -2.51 -21.03 18.49
CA THR A 5 -3.01 -21.06 19.87
C THR A 5 -3.89 -19.83 20.16
N PRO A 6 -4.73 -19.84 21.21
CA PRO A 6 -5.46 -18.65 21.65
C PRO A 6 -4.54 -17.44 21.90
N GLU A 7 -3.36 -17.66 22.50
CA GLU A 7 -2.38 -16.61 22.78
C GLU A 7 -1.84 -15.99 21.50
N GLN A 8 -1.51 -16.81 20.50
CA GLN A 8 -1.05 -16.33 19.19
C GLN A 8 -2.13 -15.52 18.46
N LYS A 9 -3.41 -15.91 18.57
CA LYS A 9 -4.54 -15.15 18.01
C LYS A 9 -4.73 -13.83 18.73
N ASN A 10 -4.64 -13.83 20.06
CA ASN A 10 -4.77 -12.60 20.86
C ASN A 10 -3.63 -11.62 20.55
N GLU A 11 -2.42 -12.12 20.36
CA GLU A 11 -1.27 -11.29 19.99
C GLU A 11 -1.40 -10.70 18.58
N GLU A 12 -1.93 -11.48 17.64
CA GLU A 12 -2.29 -10.96 16.32
C GLU A 12 -3.37 -9.89 16.38
N ALA A 13 -4.41 -10.09 17.19
CA ALA A 13 -5.46 -9.09 17.39
C ALA A 13 -4.91 -7.79 18.00
N ARG A 14 -3.99 -7.88 18.97
CA ARG A 14 -3.32 -6.70 19.57
C ARG A 14 -2.53 -5.91 18.53
N ARG A 15 -1.71 -6.59 17.72
CA ARG A 15 -0.94 -5.93 16.66
C ARG A 15 -1.83 -5.31 15.59
N TYR A 16 -2.94 -5.97 15.24
CA TYR A 16 -3.93 -5.40 14.33
C TYR A 16 -4.53 -4.09 14.87
N ILE A 17 -4.95 -4.09 16.14
CA ILE A 17 -5.47 -2.88 16.80
C ILE A 17 -4.40 -1.78 16.85
N ALA A 18 -3.15 -2.14 17.16
CA ALA A 18 -2.05 -1.19 17.19
C ALA A 18 -1.75 -0.58 15.81
N ALA A 19 -1.82 -1.36 14.72
CA ALA A 19 -1.65 -0.86 13.36
C ALA A 19 -2.76 0.13 12.96
N MET A 20 -4.00 -0.16 13.34
CA MET A 20 -5.15 0.72 13.09
C MET A 20 -5.12 2.01 13.93
N GLY A 21 -4.52 1.96 15.12
CA GLY A 21 -4.48 3.09 16.06
C GLY A 21 -3.15 3.84 16.13
N ALA A 22 -2.17 3.49 15.29
CA ALA A 22 -0.90 4.20 15.20
C ALA A 22 -1.13 5.63 14.71
N ALA A 23 -0.49 6.60 15.36
CA ALA A 23 -0.75 8.03 15.14
C ALA A 23 0.29 8.74 14.25
N ASN A 24 1.31 8.02 13.77
CA ASN A 24 2.40 8.57 12.96
C ASN A 24 3.24 7.46 12.30
N ALA A 25 4.13 7.86 11.39
CA ALA A 25 5.04 6.95 10.69
C ALA A 25 5.97 6.16 11.63
N ALA A 26 6.40 6.71 12.76
CA ALA A 26 7.28 6.01 13.70
C ALA A 26 6.56 4.83 14.37
N GLU A 27 5.28 5.01 14.72
CA GLU A 27 4.43 3.95 15.25
C GLU A 27 4.02 2.93 14.18
N LEU A 28 3.94 3.34 12.91
CA LEU A 28 3.63 2.45 11.79
C LEU A 28 4.82 1.60 11.33
N ALA A 29 6.05 2.10 11.48
CA ALA A 29 7.27 1.45 10.98
C ALA A 29 7.45 -0.02 11.40
N PRO A 30 7.13 -0.45 12.64
CA PRO A 30 7.22 -1.86 13.02
C PRO A 30 6.35 -2.80 12.18
N PHE A 31 5.24 -2.32 11.60
CA PHE A 31 4.31 -3.14 10.83
C PHE A 31 4.77 -3.43 9.40
N LEU A 32 5.78 -2.72 8.88
CA LEU A 32 6.34 -2.99 7.55
C LEU A 32 6.78 -4.43 7.35
N THR A 33 7.19 -5.08 8.44
CA THR A 33 7.68 -6.47 8.44
C THR A 33 6.77 -7.43 9.19
N ASP A 34 5.54 -7.03 9.52
CA ASP A 34 4.61 -7.90 10.24
C ASP A 34 4.36 -9.20 9.43
N PRO A 35 4.45 -10.40 10.05
CA PRO A 35 4.24 -11.64 9.33
C PRO A 35 2.82 -11.79 8.75
N ASN A 36 1.84 -11.09 9.32
CA ASN A 36 0.47 -11.10 8.85
C ASN A 36 0.23 -9.97 7.84
N GLN A 37 -0.05 -10.36 6.59
CA GLN A 37 -0.34 -9.41 5.50
C GLN A 37 -1.54 -8.50 5.75
N GLY A 38 -2.54 -8.95 6.52
CA GLY A 38 -3.69 -8.12 6.90
C GLY A 38 -3.32 -7.01 7.88
N ILE A 39 -2.33 -7.22 8.75
CA ILE A 39 -1.81 -6.17 9.64
C ILE A 39 -1.00 -5.15 8.82
N ARG A 40 -0.19 -5.60 7.87
CA ARG A 40 0.54 -4.69 6.98
C ARG A 40 -0.40 -3.84 6.12
N ALA A 41 -1.48 -4.45 5.61
CA ALA A 41 -2.54 -3.73 4.90
C ALA A 41 -3.26 -2.72 5.80
N ALA A 42 -3.63 -3.09 7.03
CA ALA A 42 -4.22 -2.18 8.00
C ALA A 42 -3.33 -0.97 8.31
N ALA A 43 -2.01 -1.19 8.45
CA ALA A 43 -1.04 -0.12 8.65
C ALA A 43 -0.94 0.82 7.44
N ALA A 44 -0.96 0.28 6.21
CA ALA A 44 -0.95 1.09 4.98
C ALA A 44 -2.25 1.87 4.76
N MET A 45 -3.40 1.35 5.22
CA MET A 45 -4.70 2.02 5.17
C MET A 45 -4.84 3.13 6.21
N ASN A 46 -3.98 3.17 7.23
CA ASN A 46 -4.09 4.10 8.35
C ASN A 46 -4.03 5.58 7.86
N PRO A 47 -4.98 6.44 8.25
CA PRO A 47 -5.03 7.85 7.81
C PRO A 47 -3.86 8.70 8.31
N ASP A 48 -3.15 8.28 9.36
CA ASP A 48 -1.95 8.94 9.88
C ASP A 48 -0.65 8.41 9.21
N ALA A 49 -0.77 7.51 8.23
CA ALA A 49 0.34 7.11 7.37
C ALA A 49 0.70 8.25 6.42
N ASP A 50 1.89 8.82 6.58
CA ASP A 50 2.41 9.84 5.68
C ASP A 50 2.95 9.26 4.37
N ALA A 51 3.27 10.15 3.42
CA ALA A 51 3.77 9.76 2.10
C ALA A 51 5.06 8.92 2.16
N GLU A 52 5.95 9.15 3.13
CA GLU A 52 7.23 8.45 3.25
C GLU A 52 7.03 7.00 3.70
N ILE A 53 6.21 6.78 4.74
CA ILE A 53 5.92 5.42 5.20
C ILE A 53 5.08 4.65 4.17
N LEU A 54 4.17 5.32 3.47
CA LEU A 54 3.41 4.72 2.37
C LEU A 54 4.31 4.26 1.22
N ASP A 55 5.35 5.02 0.88
CA ASP A 55 6.31 4.59 -0.15
C ASP A 55 7.04 3.30 0.25
N ARG A 56 7.34 3.13 1.54
CA ARG A 56 7.91 1.89 2.08
C ARG A 56 6.91 0.73 1.98
N PHE A 57 5.63 0.95 2.32
CA PHE A 57 4.56 -0.05 2.15
C PHE A 57 4.29 -0.40 0.68
N ALA A 58 4.53 0.51 -0.28
CA ALA A 58 4.35 0.22 -1.70
C ALA A 58 5.33 -0.86 -2.23
N SER A 59 6.38 -1.19 -1.47
CA SER A 59 7.31 -2.29 -1.78
C SER A 59 6.88 -3.64 -1.19
N ASP A 60 5.69 -3.73 -0.59
CA ASP A 60 5.20 -4.97 0.02
C ASP A 60 5.07 -6.12 -0.99
N LYS A 61 5.39 -7.33 -0.55
CA LYS A 61 5.22 -8.55 -1.35
C LYS A 61 3.75 -8.91 -1.59
N PHE A 62 2.85 -8.50 -0.71
CA PHE A 62 1.42 -8.74 -0.81
C PHE A 62 0.75 -7.59 -1.55
N TRP A 63 0.09 -7.92 -2.66
CA TRP A 63 -0.57 -6.93 -3.50
C TRP A 63 -1.66 -6.15 -2.76
N GLY A 64 -2.35 -6.76 -1.78
CA GLY A 64 -3.39 -6.09 -1.00
C GLY A 64 -2.85 -4.92 -0.18
N THR A 65 -1.64 -5.05 0.40
CA THR A 65 -0.99 -3.92 1.10
C THR A 65 -0.70 -2.77 0.14
N ARG A 66 -0.24 -3.08 -1.09
CA ARG A 66 -0.01 -2.06 -2.12
C ARG A 66 -1.31 -1.40 -2.60
N MET A 67 -2.44 -2.12 -2.60
CA MET A 67 -3.75 -1.53 -2.90
C MET A 67 -4.16 -0.52 -1.82
N GLU A 68 -3.96 -0.83 -0.54
CA GLU A 68 -4.22 0.14 0.53
C GLU A 68 -3.35 1.39 0.40
N VAL A 69 -2.10 1.24 -0.04
CA VAL A 69 -1.25 2.41 -0.36
C VAL A 69 -1.86 3.26 -1.47
N VAL A 70 -2.34 2.67 -2.57
CA VAL A 70 -2.97 3.43 -3.67
C VAL A 70 -4.23 4.17 -3.23
N HIS A 71 -5.03 3.58 -2.35
CA HIS A 71 -6.26 4.18 -1.85
C HIS A 71 -6.05 5.22 -0.76
N ASN A 72 -4.89 5.22 -0.08
CA ASN A 72 -4.61 6.16 0.98
C ASN A 72 -4.52 7.59 0.43
N ALA A 73 -5.21 8.54 1.08
CA ALA A 73 -5.26 9.93 0.65
C ALA A 73 -3.88 10.64 0.70
N ASN A 74 -2.96 10.14 1.53
CA ASN A 74 -1.64 10.72 1.72
C ASN A 74 -0.57 10.15 0.76
N VAL A 75 -0.94 9.25 -0.15
CA VAL A 75 0.02 8.64 -1.10
C VAL A 75 0.58 9.70 -2.05
N SER A 76 1.90 9.66 -2.26
CA SER A 76 2.54 10.59 -3.19
C SER A 76 2.33 10.18 -4.65
N HIS A 77 2.34 11.17 -5.56
CA HIS A 77 2.33 10.91 -7.01
C HIS A 77 3.53 10.05 -7.42
N SER A 78 4.72 10.27 -6.85
CA SER A 78 5.91 9.47 -7.14
C SER A 78 5.74 8.00 -6.78
N THR A 79 5.07 7.71 -5.66
CA THR A 79 4.76 6.34 -5.26
C THR A 79 3.76 5.70 -6.23
N LEU A 80 2.70 6.41 -6.63
CA LEU A 80 1.75 5.92 -7.63
C LEU A 80 2.40 5.63 -8.98
N LEU A 81 3.27 6.53 -9.46
CA LEU A 81 4.01 6.34 -10.71
C LEU A 81 4.92 5.10 -10.66
N ARG A 82 5.60 4.87 -9.53
CA ARG A 82 6.45 3.69 -9.32
C ARG A 82 5.66 2.37 -9.30
N LEU A 83 4.35 2.42 -8.99
CA LEU A 83 3.47 1.25 -9.00
C LEU A 83 2.94 0.87 -10.39
N LEU A 84 3.24 1.67 -11.42
CA LEU A 84 2.93 1.32 -12.81
C LEU A 84 3.88 0.24 -13.34
N GLU A 85 3.44 -0.50 -14.36
CA GLU A 85 4.17 -1.63 -14.93
C GLU A 85 4.26 -1.45 -16.44
N SER A 86 5.52 -1.37 -16.90
CA SER A 86 5.93 -1.18 -18.30
C SER A 86 5.57 -2.37 -19.18
N ASP A 87 5.72 -3.59 -18.70
CA ASP A 87 5.37 -4.78 -19.46
C ASP A 87 3.86 -5.00 -19.37
N VAL A 88 3.15 -4.77 -20.47
CA VAL A 88 1.69 -4.93 -20.57
C VAL A 88 1.23 -6.29 -20.04
N ARG A 89 2.04 -7.35 -20.20
CA ARG A 89 1.71 -8.71 -19.77
C ARG A 89 1.79 -8.91 -18.25
N LYS A 90 2.46 -8.01 -17.54
CA LYS A 90 2.64 -8.04 -16.08
C LYS A 90 1.72 -7.08 -15.34
N ARG A 91 0.93 -6.28 -16.07
CA ARG A 91 -0.04 -5.35 -15.48
C ARG A 91 -1.07 -6.14 -14.68
N GLY A 92 -1.14 -5.83 -13.39
CA GLY A 92 -2.08 -6.44 -12.45
C GLY A 92 -2.97 -5.40 -11.80
N VAL A 93 -3.73 -5.83 -10.79
CA VAL A 93 -4.68 -4.99 -10.05
C VAL A 93 -4.05 -3.70 -9.51
N VAL A 94 -2.81 -3.76 -9.02
CA VAL A 94 -2.10 -2.60 -8.47
C VAL A 94 -1.79 -1.56 -9.56
N HIS A 95 -1.38 -2.00 -10.76
CA HIS A 95 -1.14 -1.10 -11.89
C HIS A 95 -2.41 -0.34 -12.26
N HIS A 96 -3.53 -1.06 -12.43
CA HIS A 96 -4.79 -0.44 -12.83
C HIS A 96 -5.34 0.52 -11.76
N ALA A 97 -5.18 0.18 -10.49
CA ALA A 97 -5.58 1.07 -9.39
C ALA A 97 -4.70 2.33 -9.36
N ALA A 98 -3.38 2.19 -9.48
CA ALA A 98 -2.47 3.34 -9.52
C ALA A 98 -2.74 4.25 -10.72
N ARG A 99 -2.98 3.65 -11.90
CA ARG A 99 -3.36 4.37 -13.12
C ARG A 99 -4.67 5.14 -12.93
N ALA A 100 -5.73 4.48 -12.46
CA ALA A 100 -7.02 5.12 -12.22
C ALA A 100 -6.91 6.29 -11.22
N LYS A 101 -6.14 6.11 -10.14
CA LYS A 101 -5.88 7.16 -9.16
C LYS A 101 -5.13 8.35 -9.77
N LEU A 102 -4.14 8.09 -10.61
CA LEU A 102 -3.42 9.14 -11.33
C LEU A 102 -4.33 9.88 -12.33
N GLU A 103 -5.22 9.18 -13.04
CA GLU A 103 -6.22 9.81 -13.91
C GLU A 103 -7.19 10.71 -13.13
N GLU A 104 -7.64 10.29 -11.94
CA GLU A 104 -8.44 11.13 -11.02
C GLU A 104 -7.68 12.39 -10.58
N LEU A 105 -6.35 12.31 -10.50
CA LEU A 105 -5.46 13.42 -10.16
C LEU A 105 -5.06 14.27 -11.39
N GLY A 106 -5.63 13.99 -12.57
CA GLY A 106 -5.44 14.75 -13.79
C GLY A 106 -4.24 14.34 -14.65
N PHE A 107 -3.59 13.21 -14.36
CA PHE A 107 -2.55 12.68 -15.24
C PHE A 107 -3.16 12.12 -16.53
N MET A 108 -2.55 12.45 -17.67
CA MET A 108 -2.90 11.91 -18.97
C MET A 108 -2.06 10.68 -19.28
N PHE A 109 -2.63 9.71 -19.98
CA PHE A 109 -1.96 8.47 -20.34
C PHE A 109 -1.98 8.27 -21.84
N GLY A 110 -0.82 7.94 -22.39
CA GLY A 110 -0.63 7.66 -23.81
C GLY A 110 -1.23 6.31 -24.22
N ALA A 111 -1.13 6.01 -25.51
CA ALA A 111 -1.63 4.74 -26.08
C ALA A 111 -0.91 3.49 -25.52
N ASP A 112 0.31 3.65 -25.01
CA ASP A 112 1.05 2.61 -24.32
C ASP A 112 0.56 2.35 -22.89
N GLY A 113 -0.34 3.18 -22.37
CA GLY A 113 -0.87 3.12 -21.01
C GLY A 113 0.10 3.62 -19.95
N MET A 114 1.08 4.45 -20.33
CA MET A 114 1.97 5.17 -19.43
C MET A 114 1.65 6.66 -19.37
N PRO A 115 2.05 7.35 -18.28
CA PRO A 115 1.82 8.79 -18.14
C PRO A 115 2.55 9.53 -19.26
N GLU A 116 1.84 10.43 -19.93
CA GLU A 116 2.50 11.40 -20.82
C GLU A 116 3.28 12.38 -19.93
N ASP A 117 4.53 12.69 -20.29
CA ASP A 117 5.38 13.60 -19.51
C ASP A 117 4.61 14.90 -19.23
N VAL A 118 4.23 15.08 -17.97
CA VAL A 118 3.81 16.37 -17.43
C VAL A 118 5.08 17.21 -17.32
N ALA A 119 5.37 17.98 -18.37
CA ALA A 119 6.39 19.01 -18.37
C ALA A 119 6.19 20.03 -17.24
#